data_AF-V4VCH7-F1
#
_entry.id   AF-V4VCH7-F1
#
_cell.length_a   1.000
_cell.length_b   1.000
_cell.length_c   1.000
_cell.angle_alpha   90.00
_cell.angle_beta   90.00
_cell.angle_gamma   90.00
#
_symmetry.space_group_name_H-M   'P 1'
#
loop_
_entity.id
_entity.type
_entity.pdbx_description
1 polymer ?
#
loop_
_entity_poly.entity_id
_entity_poly.type
_entity_poly.pdbx_seq_one_letter_code
_entity_poly.pdbx_strand_id
1 'polypeptide(L)'
;SGTVAKAISQPTTGNFDRGPVVPTTPLVTFLERVQETALATFEQKDFDPKLYVDLSLKSNLSTTVTAFHKLPRNATGSVLVPDFKEFLHEYFDGEGDDLVYAEPPDFVPEPDGFLPKVKNPQVRAWALEVHALWKNLSRRVSGSILNRPEFHTLLPLPRPFVIPGSRFTEVYYWDSYWVIRGLLASKMYMTAKAIVANLISLIDTYGYVLNCARAYCTNRSQPPLLSAMVYDIYNRTGDLDLVKKALSALLKEHQFWNSGIHKVNIQEDHGRNHTLSRYYGMWNKLRPESSTIDKAHASKLLNAYEKEQFYRELASTAESGWDFSTRWMRNTSDFTTLAITSILPVDLNIFILKMELDIASMAQIVGDNRTAESFLKAAQARKQAINSVFWNEEKGQWLDYWISNGTSSQ
;
A
#
# COMPACT_ATOMS: atom_id res chain seq x y z
N SER A 1 10.99 40.52 4.02
CA SER A 1 11.45 40.09 2.68
C SER A 1 11.94 38.65 2.79
N GLY A 2 11.02 37.69 2.73
CA GLY A 2 11.33 36.27 2.82
C GLY A 2 11.63 35.73 1.43
N THR A 3 12.90 35.46 1.15
CA THR A 3 13.36 34.86 -0.09
C THR A 3 12.91 33.41 -0.13
N VAL A 4 12.16 33.03 -1.18
CA VAL A 4 11.81 31.64 -1.48
C VAL A 4 13.11 30.86 -1.66
N ALA A 5 13.36 29.88 -0.78
CA ALA A 5 14.55 29.04 -0.78
C ALA A 5 14.70 28.35 -2.14
N LYS A 6 15.86 28.52 -2.78
CA LYS A 6 16.19 27.89 -4.07
C LYS A 6 17.16 26.76 -3.79
N ALA A 7 16.64 25.58 -3.42
CA ALA A 7 17.53 24.45 -3.16
C ALA A 7 18.23 24.01 -4.45
N ILE A 8 19.54 23.87 -4.35
CA ILE A 8 20.41 23.34 -5.40
C ILE A 8 20.58 21.85 -5.10
N SER A 9 19.95 20.98 -5.89
CA SER A 9 20.28 19.56 -5.88
C SER A 9 21.71 19.37 -6.40
N GLN A 10 22.53 18.56 -5.73
CA GLN A 10 23.78 18.12 -6.34
C GLN A 10 23.49 17.32 -7.62
N PRO A 11 24.17 17.60 -8.75
CA PRO A 11 24.00 16.82 -9.95
C PRO A 11 24.66 15.45 -9.76
N THR A 12 23.84 14.40 -9.65
CA THR A 12 24.34 13.04 -9.91
C THR A 12 24.61 12.94 -11.41
N THR A 13 25.89 12.98 -11.75
CA THR A 13 26.39 12.82 -13.11
C THR A 13 25.93 11.50 -13.73
N GLY A 14 25.22 11.58 -14.86
CA GLY A 14 25.34 10.64 -15.98
C GLY A 14 25.14 9.14 -15.69
N ASN A 15 24.04 8.77 -15.05
CA ASN A 15 23.37 7.49 -15.26
C ASN A 15 21.97 7.66 -14.67
N PHE A 16 20.92 7.68 -15.48
CA PHE A 16 19.56 7.77 -14.96
C PHE A 16 19.32 6.56 -14.07
N ASP A 17 19.29 6.78 -12.76
CA ASP A 17 19.11 5.72 -11.76
C ASP A 17 17.77 5.03 -12.04
N ARG A 18 17.84 3.81 -12.58
CA ARG A 18 16.65 3.04 -12.91
C ARG A 18 15.89 2.59 -11.67
N GLY A 19 16.43 2.80 -10.46
CA GLY A 19 15.86 2.37 -9.20
C GLY A 19 15.73 0.85 -9.08
N PRO A 20 15.51 0.31 -7.87
CA PRO A 20 15.24 -1.11 -7.70
C PRO A 20 13.93 -1.53 -8.39
N VAL A 21 13.91 -2.77 -8.86
CA VAL A 21 12.71 -3.46 -9.37
C VAL A 21 12.61 -4.80 -8.67
N VAL A 22 11.56 -4.99 -7.88
CA VAL A 22 11.27 -6.27 -7.22
C VAL A 22 10.48 -7.13 -8.20
N PRO A 23 10.98 -8.30 -8.60
CA PRO A 23 10.25 -9.19 -9.50
C PRO A 23 9.00 -9.76 -8.82
N THR A 24 7.97 -10.05 -9.61
CA THR A 24 6.75 -10.73 -9.16
C THR A 24 6.83 -12.24 -9.43
N THR A 25 5.81 -12.99 -9.01
CA THR A 25 5.76 -14.43 -9.20
C THR A 25 5.42 -14.81 -10.65
N PRO A 26 5.84 -16.01 -11.12
CA PRO A 26 5.44 -16.52 -12.44
C PRO A 26 3.93 -16.59 -12.65
N LEU A 27 3.17 -16.85 -11.57
CA LEU A 27 1.71 -16.84 -11.59
C LEU A 27 1.18 -15.46 -11.95
N VAL A 28 1.63 -14.39 -11.27
CA VAL A 28 1.18 -13.02 -11.58
C VAL A 28 1.44 -12.66 -13.04
N THR A 29 2.64 -12.94 -13.55
CA THR A 29 2.98 -12.69 -14.96
C THR A 29 2.11 -13.51 -15.93
N PHE A 30 1.69 -14.71 -15.53
CA PHE A 30 0.74 -15.49 -16.33
C PHE A 30 -0.67 -14.90 -16.29
N LEU A 31 -1.15 -14.50 -15.11
CA LEU A 31 -2.48 -13.91 -14.96
C LEU A 31 -2.63 -12.58 -15.72
N GLU A 32 -1.57 -11.80 -15.88
CA GLU A 32 -1.58 -10.62 -16.78
C GLU A 32 -1.90 -11.01 -18.23
N ARG A 33 -1.40 -12.15 -18.72
CA ARG A 33 -1.73 -12.66 -20.07
C ARG A 33 -3.17 -13.16 -20.17
N VAL A 34 -3.68 -13.76 -19.09
CA VAL A 34 -5.09 -14.16 -18.97
C VAL A 34 -5.98 -12.92 -19.00
N GLN A 35 -5.63 -11.88 -18.24
CA GLN A 35 -6.30 -10.58 -18.22
C GLN A 35 -6.34 -9.93 -19.61
N GLU A 36 -5.20 -9.85 -20.32
CA GLU A 36 -5.16 -9.28 -21.67
C GLU A 36 -6.04 -10.06 -22.65
N THR A 37 -6.04 -11.41 -22.55
CA THR A 37 -6.91 -12.25 -23.37
C THR A 37 -8.38 -12.05 -23.03
N ALA A 38 -8.71 -11.87 -21.75
CA ALA A 38 -10.07 -11.60 -21.31
C ALA A 38 -10.61 -10.28 -21.85
N LEU A 39 -9.80 -9.21 -21.83
CA LEU A 39 -10.17 -7.91 -22.40
C LEU A 39 -10.51 -8.04 -23.89
N ALA A 40 -9.65 -8.72 -24.65
CA ALA A 40 -9.83 -8.94 -26.09
C ALA A 40 -11.01 -9.87 -26.42
N THR A 41 -11.37 -10.78 -25.51
CA THR A 41 -12.41 -11.80 -25.74
C THR A 41 -13.80 -11.30 -25.35
N PHE A 42 -13.92 -10.56 -24.25
CA PHE A 42 -15.22 -10.19 -23.70
C PHE A 42 -15.69 -8.78 -24.03
N GLU A 43 -14.81 -7.87 -24.47
CA GLU A 43 -15.12 -6.48 -24.85
C GLU A 43 -16.08 -5.76 -23.86
N GLN A 44 -15.89 -6.00 -22.56
CA GLN A 44 -16.80 -5.49 -21.53
C GLN A 44 -16.56 -4.00 -21.27
N LYS A 45 -17.66 -3.24 -21.18
CA LYS A 45 -17.64 -1.80 -20.86
C LYS A 45 -17.06 -1.53 -19.46
N ASP A 46 -17.29 -2.43 -18.51
CA ASP A 46 -16.83 -2.33 -17.12
C ASP A 46 -15.79 -3.41 -16.79
N PHE A 47 -14.80 -3.59 -17.67
CA PHE A 47 -13.73 -4.57 -17.50
C PHE A 47 -12.86 -4.21 -16.29
N ASP A 48 -12.86 -5.07 -15.26
CA ASP A 48 -11.95 -4.94 -14.13
C ASP A 48 -10.74 -5.88 -14.30
N PRO A 49 -9.52 -5.35 -14.56
CA PRO A 49 -8.32 -6.15 -14.69
C PRO A 49 -7.96 -6.94 -13.41
N LYS A 50 -8.35 -6.44 -12.22
CA LYS A 50 -8.05 -7.06 -10.93
C LYS A 50 -8.70 -8.43 -10.79
N LEU A 51 -9.92 -8.61 -11.31
CA LEU A 51 -10.65 -9.87 -11.26
C LEU A 51 -9.85 -11.04 -11.84
N TYR A 52 -9.03 -10.79 -12.85
CA TYR A 52 -8.25 -11.83 -13.51
C TYR A 52 -6.89 -12.09 -12.84
N VAL A 53 -6.30 -11.10 -12.15
CA VAL A 53 -5.05 -11.28 -11.41
C VAL A 53 -5.24 -11.78 -9.99
N ASP A 54 -6.49 -11.83 -9.53
CA ASP A 54 -6.85 -12.43 -8.25
C ASP A 54 -7.31 -13.89 -8.38
N LEU A 55 -7.37 -14.44 -9.60
CA LEU A 55 -7.71 -15.84 -9.82
C LEU A 55 -6.66 -16.77 -9.18
N SER A 56 -7.13 -17.76 -8.45
CA SER A 56 -6.31 -18.87 -7.94
C SER A 56 -6.40 -20.09 -8.85
N LEU A 57 -5.31 -20.86 -8.89
CA LEU A 57 -5.22 -22.04 -9.75
C LEU A 57 -5.90 -23.26 -9.14
N LYS A 58 -6.61 -24.04 -9.97
CA LYS A 58 -7.08 -25.41 -9.65
C LYS A 58 -6.01 -26.49 -9.87
N SER A 59 -4.97 -26.16 -10.61
CA SER A 59 -3.94 -27.10 -11.10
C SER A 59 -2.57 -26.42 -11.18
N ASN A 60 -1.50 -27.20 -11.33
CA ASN A 60 -0.15 -26.65 -11.46
C ASN A 60 -0.07 -25.60 -12.58
N LEU A 61 0.67 -24.51 -12.31
CA LEU A 61 0.85 -23.41 -13.26
C LEU A 61 1.32 -23.88 -14.65
N SER A 62 2.22 -24.87 -14.72
CA SER A 62 2.70 -25.41 -16.00
C SER A 62 1.59 -26.09 -16.82
N THR A 63 0.72 -26.84 -16.17
CA THR A 63 -0.45 -27.48 -16.79
C THR A 63 -1.42 -26.41 -17.31
N THR A 64 -1.76 -25.43 -16.47
CA THR A 64 -2.67 -24.34 -16.85
C THR A 64 -2.11 -23.49 -17.99
N VAL A 65 -0.81 -23.16 -17.97
CA VAL A 65 -0.14 -22.44 -19.06
C VAL A 65 -0.18 -23.26 -20.35
N THR A 66 0.04 -24.57 -20.28
CA THR A 66 -0.03 -25.45 -21.44
C THR A 66 -1.44 -25.48 -22.03
N ALA A 67 -2.48 -25.55 -21.19
CA ALA A 67 -3.87 -25.49 -21.63
C ALA A 67 -4.21 -24.14 -22.27
N PHE A 68 -3.77 -23.03 -21.66
CA PHE A 68 -3.96 -21.68 -22.20
C PHE A 68 -3.35 -21.51 -23.60
N HIS A 69 -2.19 -22.11 -23.85
CA HIS A 69 -1.55 -22.08 -25.17
C HIS A 69 -2.27 -22.91 -26.23
N LYS A 70 -3.10 -23.87 -25.83
CA LYS A 70 -3.90 -24.72 -26.74
C LYS A 70 -5.26 -24.10 -27.11
N LEU A 71 -5.64 -22.99 -26.50
CA LEU A 71 -6.90 -22.30 -26.81
C LEU A 71 -6.96 -21.91 -28.29
N PRO A 72 -8.04 -22.27 -29.02
CA PRO A 72 -8.24 -21.81 -30.39
C PRO A 72 -8.25 -20.28 -30.46
N ARG A 73 -7.44 -19.72 -31.37
CA ARG A 73 -7.38 -18.27 -31.61
C ARG A 73 -7.79 -17.97 -33.04
N ASN A 74 -8.59 -16.93 -33.20
CA ASN A 74 -8.96 -16.41 -34.52
C ASN A 74 -7.78 -15.65 -35.16
N ALA A 75 -7.98 -15.15 -36.38
CA ALA A 75 -6.94 -14.41 -37.11
C ALA A 75 -6.48 -13.11 -36.42
N THR A 76 -7.28 -12.54 -35.51
CA THR A 76 -6.92 -11.36 -34.70
C THR A 76 -6.24 -11.75 -33.38
N GLY A 77 -6.02 -13.04 -33.13
CA GLY A 77 -5.40 -13.56 -31.91
C GLY A 77 -6.35 -13.71 -30.72
N SER A 78 -7.63 -13.41 -30.89
CA SER A 78 -8.66 -13.49 -29.84
C SER A 78 -9.18 -14.93 -29.69
N VAL A 79 -9.60 -15.29 -28.48
CA VAL A 79 -10.19 -16.60 -28.17
C VAL A 79 -11.71 -16.48 -28.27
N LEU A 80 -12.42 -17.55 -28.65
CA LEU A 80 -13.88 -17.54 -28.63
C LEU A 80 -14.39 -17.49 -27.18
N VAL A 81 -15.48 -16.76 -26.96
CA VAL A 81 -16.09 -16.59 -25.63
C VAL A 81 -16.40 -17.93 -24.93
N PRO A 82 -16.98 -18.96 -25.59
CA PRO A 82 -17.23 -20.25 -24.95
C PRO A 82 -15.94 -20.95 -24.49
N ASP A 83 -14.95 -21.05 -25.38
CA ASP A 83 -13.67 -21.71 -25.11
C ASP A 83 -12.92 -21.06 -23.94
N PHE A 84 -12.93 -19.73 -23.89
CA PHE A 84 -12.25 -19.01 -22.82
C PHE A 84 -12.98 -19.14 -21.47
N LYS A 85 -14.33 -19.13 -21.47
CA LYS A 85 -15.12 -19.40 -20.26
C LYS A 85 -14.91 -20.81 -19.73
N GLU A 86 -14.85 -21.80 -20.62
CA GLU A 86 -14.56 -23.19 -20.25
C GLU A 86 -13.15 -23.31 -19.64
N PHE A 87 -12.15 -22.70 -20.26
CA PHE A 87 -10.80 -22.65 -19.71
C PHE A 87 -10.74 -21.98 -18.33
N LEU A 88 -11.41 -20.84 -18.14
CA LEU A 88 -11.45 -20.17 -16.84
C LEU A 88 -12.10 -21.09 -15.78
N HIS A 89 -13.21 -21.74 -16.12
CA HIS A 89 -13.91 -22.66 -15.24
C HIS A 89 -13.10 -23.92 -14.90
N GLU A 90 -12.35 -24.48 -15.85
CA GLU A 90 -11.58 -25.72 -15.64
C GLU A 90 -10.32 -25.47 -14.80
N TYR A 91 -9.63 -24.34 -15.01
CA TYR A 91 -8.28 -24.13 -14.46
C TYR A 91 -8.18 -23.13 -13.30
N PHE A 92 -9.23 -22.36 -13.03
CA PHE A 92 -9.23 -21.39 -11.93
C PHE A 92 -10.42 -21.55 -11.02
N ASP A 93 -10.20 -21.29 -9.73
CA ASP A 93 -11.25 -21.15 -8.74
C ASP A 93 -11.95 -19.79 -8.86
N GLY A 94 -13.12 -19.68 -8.21
CA GLY A 94 -13.92 -18.46 -8.26
C GLY A 94 -13.33 -17.34 -7.40
N GLU A 95 -13.79 -16.12 -7.64
CA GLU A 95 -13.47 -14.98 -6.79
C GLU A 95 -13.85 -15.28 -5.33
N GLY A 96 -12.87 -15.16 -4.43
CA GLY A 96 -13.11 -15.29 -2.99
C GLY A 96 -12.84 -16.69 -2.40
N ASP A 97 -12.50 -17.70 -3.20
CA ASP A 97 -12.12 -19.03 -2.68
C ASP A 97 -10.80 -19.02 -1.88
N ASP A 98 -10.01 -17.96 -2.06
CA ASP A 98 -8.85 -17.58 -1.25
C ASP A 98 -9.21 -17.22 0.21
N LEU A 99 -10.46 -16.90 0.48
CA LEU A 99 -10.91 -16.39 1.76
C LEU A 99 -12.07 -17.22 2.32
N VAL A 100 -12.05 -17.40 3.64
CA VAL A 100 -13.21 -17.92 4.37
C VAL A 100 -13.66 -16.92 5.41
N TYR A 101 -14.96 -16.97 5.72
CA TYR A 101 -15.54 -16.21 6.82
C TYR A 101 -14.82 -16.53 8.14
N ALA A 102 -14.58 -15.50 8.95
CA ALA A 102 -14.07 -15.65 10.29
C ALA A 102 -14.93 -14.84 11.26
N GLU A 103 -15.63 -15.51 12.18
CA GLU A 103 -16.38 -14.81 13.23
C GLU A 103 -15.39 -14.03 14.13
N PRO A 104 -15.56 -12.70 14.29
CA PRO A 104 -14.73 -11.92 15.18
C PRO A 104 -14.99 -12.33 16.64
N PRO A 105 -13.95 -12.68 17.43
CA PRO A 105 -14.13 -13.27 18.76
C PRO A 105 -14.68 -12.32 19.83
N ASP A 106 -14.66 -11.02 19.56
CA ASP A 106 -15.08 -9.95 20.47
C ASP A 106 -16.23 -9.09 19.91
N PHE A 107 -16.91 -9.57 18.87
CA PHE A 107 -18.10 -8.91 18.34
C PHE A 107 -19.29 -9.09 19.29
N VAL A 108 -20.00 -8.00 19.58
CA VAL A 108 -21.28 -8.01 20.30
C VAL A 108 -22.27 -7.14 19.54
N PRO A 109 -23.53 -7.55 19.31
CA PRO A 109 -24.47 -6.79 18.48
C PRO A 109 -24.70 -5.34 18.93
N GLU A 110 -24.66 -5.08 20.24
CA GLU A 110 -24.77 -3.73 20.82
C GLU A 110 -23.51 -3.39 21.62
N PRO A 111 -22.56 -2.61 21.05
CA PRO A 111 -21.31 -2.30 21.74
C PRO A 111 -21.48 -1.25 22.84
N ASP A 112 -21.13 -1.60 24.08
CA ASP A 112 -21.15 -0.72 25.27
C ASP A 112 -20.16 0.46 25.21
N GLY A 113 -19.37 0.58 24.13
CA GLY A 113 -18.40 1.65 23.94
C GLY A 113 -19.08 2.96 23.55
N PHE A 114 -19.24 3.16 22.24
CA PHE A 114 -19.80 4.40 21.71
C PHE A 114 -21.33 4.43 21.79
N LEU A 115 -22.01 3.29 21.66
CA LEU A 115 -23.42 3.24 21.34
C LEU A 115 -24.33 3.86 22.42
N PRO A 116 -24.13 3.63 23.74
CA PRO A 116 -24.94 4.28 24.80
C PRO A 116 -24.87 5.81 24.79
N LYS A 117 -23.84 6.40 24.17
CA LYS A 117 -23.65 7.86 24.08
C LYS A 117 -24.42 8.47 22.89
N VAL A 118 -24.89 7.65 21.94
CA VAL A 118 -25.63 8.10 20.77
C VAL A 118 -27.11 8.24 21.12
N LYS A 119 -27.52 9.47 21.46
CA LYS A 119 -28.88 9.78 21.91
C LYS A 119 -29.92 9.84 20.78
N ASN A 120 -29.52 10.27 19.59
CA ASN A 120 -30.44 10.36 18.45
C ASN A 120 -30.76 8.95 17.92
N PRO A 121 -32.04 8.53 17.86
CA PRO A 121 -32.41 7.17 17.46
C PRO A 121 -31.99 6.79 16.03
N GLN A 122 -32.07 7.72 15.07
CA GLN A 122 -31.68 7.46 13.68
C GLN A 122 -30.17 7.27 13.56
N VAL A 123 -29.38 8.13 14.23
CA VAL A 123 -27.91 7.99 14.28
C VAL A 123 -27.52 6.71 15.00
N ARG A 124 -28.25 6.32 16.05
CA ARG A 124 -28.01 5.05 16.76
C ARG A 124 -28.24 3.84 15.85
N ALA A 125 -29.34 3.83 15.09
CA ALA A 125 -29.64 2.76 14.14
C ALA A 125 -28.56 2.66 13.04
N TRP A 126 -28.20 3.79 12.43
CA TRP A 126 -27.10 3.84 11.45
C TRP A 126 -25.76 3.35 12.03
N ALA A 127 -25.42 3.73 13.26
CA ALA A 127 -24.18 3.31 13.88
C ALA A 127 -24.15 1.79 14.19
N LEU A 128 -25.32 1.18 14.44
CA LEU A 128 -25.45 -0.29 14.54
C LEU A 128 -25.27 -0.97 13.18
N GLU A 129 -25.78 -0.40 12.09
CA GLU A 129 -25.55 -0.90 10.74
C GLU A 129 -24.05 -0.89 10.41
N VAL A 130 -23.35 0.22 10.68
CA VAL A 130 -21.90 0.32 10.50
C VAL A 130 -21.16 -0.67 11.39
N HIS A 131 -21.56 -0.82 12.66
CA HIS A 131 -20.93 -1.77 13.57
C HIS A 131 -21.09 -3.23 13.10
N ALA A 132 -22.26 -3.60 12.58
CA ALA A 132 -22.53 -4.93 12.05
C ALA A 132 -21.62 -5.31 10.86
N LEU A 133 -21.08 -4.31 10.14
CA LEU A 133 -20.14 -4.56 9.06
C LEU A 133 -18.83 -5.21 9.54
N TRP A 134 -18.39 -5.01 10.79
CA TRP A 134 -17.19 -5.68 11.31
C TRP A 134 -17.35 -7.19 11.31
N LYS A 135 -18.54 -7.68 11.64
CA LYS A 135 -18.88 -9.10 11.52
C LYS A 135 -18.90 -9.52 10.06
N ASN A 136 -19.56 -8.76 9.18
CA ASN A 136 -19.72 -9.12 7.77
C ASN A 136 -18.39 -9.11 6.97
N LEU A 137 -17.47 -8.21 7.27
CA LEU A 137 -16.22 -8.00 6.53
C LEU A 137 -15.04 -8.80 7.11
N SER A 138 -15.25 -9.58 8.17
CA SER A 138 -14.20 -10.38 8.78
C SER A 138 -13.93 -11.67 7.99
N ARG A 139 -12.66 -11.87 7.64
CA ARG A 139 -12.16 -12.96 6.80
C ARG A 139 -10.90 -13.57 7.39
N ARG A 140 -10.53 -14.74 6.90
CA ARG A 140 -9.18 -15.31 7.05
C ARG A 140 -8.80 -15.98 5.74
N VAL A 141 -7.49 -16.15 5.53
CA VAL A 141 -6.98 -16.95 4.42
C VAL A 141 -7.51 -18.38 4.51
N SER A 142 -7.89 -18.95 3.38
CA SER A 142 -8.36 -20.33 3.29
C SER A 142 -7.21 -21.32 3.51
N GLY A 143 -7.55 -22.58 3.80
CA GLY A 143 -6.56 -23.64 4.02
C GLY A 143 -5.76 -24.01 2.76
N SER A 144 -6.30 -23.76 1.56
CA SER A 144 -5.61 -24.02 0.29
C SER A 144 -4.36 -23.16 0.15
N ILE A 145 -4.42 -21.88 0.53
CA ILE A 145 -3.27 -20.97 0.52
C ILE A 145 -2.13 -21.48 1.41
N LEU A 146 -2.46 -22.02 2.58
CA LEU A 146 -1.45 -22.56 3.50
C LEU A 146 -0.77 -23.82 2.96
N ASN A 147 -1.48 -24.61 2.15
CA ASN A 147 -0.98 -25.86 1.57
C ASN A 147 -0.24 -25.65 0.24
N ARG A 148 -0.68 -24.69 -0.58
CA ARG A 148 -0.23 -24.45 -1.96
C ARG A 148 -0.11 -22.95 -2.26
N PRO A 149 0.69 -22.17 -1.51
CA PRO A 149 0.77 -20.72 -1.69
C PRO A 149 1.16 -20.30 -3.11
N GLU A 150 1.84 -21.16 -3.87
CA GLU A 150 2.21 -20.94 -5.27
C GLU A 150 1.02 -20.91 -6.24
N PHE A 151 -0.18 -21.32 -5.82
CA PHE A 151 -1.41 -21.29 -6.63
C PHE A 151 -2.19 -19.99 -6.49
N HIS A 152 -1.79 -19.13 -5.55
CA HIS A 152 -2.56 -17.96 -5.15
C HIS A 152 -1.73 -16.69 -5.30
N THR A 153 -2.40 -15.59 -5.64
CA THR A 153 -1.78 -14.27 -5.50
C THR A 153 -1.97 -13.72 -4.08
N LEU A 154 -3.01 -14.13 -3.34
CA LEU A 154 -3.17 -13.75 -1.94
C LEU A 154 -2.07 -14.38 -1.09
N LEU A 155 -1.43 -13.56 -0.25
CA LEU A 155 -0.34 -13.98 0.61
C LEU A 155 -0.88 -14.66 1.88
N PRO A 156 -0.18 -15.67 2.43
CA PRO A 156 -0.56 -16.30 3.68
C PRO A 156 -0.48 -15.29 4.83
N LEU A 157 -1.56 -15.21 5.63
CA LEU A 157 -1.63 -14.38 6.83
C LEU A 157 -1.99 -15.23 8.05
N PRO A 158 -1.32 -15.06 9.20
CA PRO A 158 -1.48 -15.95 10.35
C PRO A 158 -2.78 -15.76 11.13
N ARG A 159 -3.49 -14.63 10.96
CA ARG A 159 -4.67 -14.27 11.76
C ARG A 159 -5.83 -13.81 10.87
N PRO A 160 -7.08 -13.86 11.38
CA PRO A 160 -8.20 -13.16 10.75
C PRO A 160 -7.96 -11.68 10.59
N PHE A 161 -8.64 -11.06 9.64
CA PHE A 161 -8.57 -9.65 9.33
C PHE A 161 -9.92 -9.15 8.79
N VAL A 162 -10.04 -7.84 8.65
CA VAL A 162 -11.21 -7.18 8.05
C VAL A 162 -10.79 -6.65 6.69
N ILE A 163 -11.56 -6.97 5.65
CA ILE A 163 -11.35 -6.44 4.31
C ILE A 163 -12.07 -5.09 4.14
N PRO A 164 -11.60 -4.19 3.25
CA PRO A 164 -12.35 -2.97 2.92
C PRO A 164 -13.72 -3.26 2.32
N GLY A 165 -13.84 -4.33 1.53
CA GLY A 165 -15.08 -4.80 0.91
C GLY A 165 -15.12 -4.63 -0.61
N SER A 166 -16.18 -5.18 -1.23
CA SER A 166 -16.31 -5.24 -2.70
C SER A 166 -15.09 -5.94 -3.34
N ARG A 167 -14.50 -5.36 -4.40
CA ARG A 167 -13.32 -5.88 -5.12
C ARG A 167 -12.03 -5.95 -4.28
N PHE A 168 -12.00 -5.32 -3.11
CA PHE A 168 -10.85 -5.30 -2.23
C PHE A 168 -10.99 -6.42 -1.20
N THR A 169 -10.43 -7.58 -1.55
CA THR A 169 -10.56 -8.84 -0.83
C THR A 169 -9.27 -9.23 -0.11
N GLU A 170 -8.40 -8.28 0.15
CA GLU A 170 -7.14 -8.45 0.86
C GLU A 170 -6.97 -7.41 1.96
N VAL A 171 -5.99 -7.63 2.85
CA VAL A 171 -5.55 -6.59 3.79
C VAL A 171 -4.89 -5.48 3.00
N TYR A 172 -5.32 -4.24 3.22
CA TYR A 172 -4.66 -3.01 2.81
C TYR A 172 -4.07 -2.29 4.02
N TYR A 173 -2.86 -1.74 3.88
CA TYR A 173 -2.10 -1.25 5.02
C TYR A 173 -2.74 -0.03 5.69
N TRP A 174 -2.88 1.09 4.99
CA TRP A 174 -3.34 2.33 5.64
C TRP A 174 -4.84 2.27 5.99
N ASP A 175 -5.66 1.51 5.23
CA ASP A 175 -7.08 1.27 5.50
C ASP A 175 -7.25 0.55 6.84
N SER A 176 -6.33 -0.36 7.16
CA SER A 176 -6.31 -1.09 8.43
C SER A 176 -6.25 -0.14 9.64
N TYR A 177 -5.68 1.06 9.50
CA TYR A 177 -5.67 2.03 10.60
C TYR A 177 -7.09 2.49 10.91
N TRP A 178 -7.84 2.91 9.89
CA TRP A 178 -9.22 3.37 10.05
C TRP A 178 -10.16 2.27 10.53
N VAL A 179 -9.96 1.04 10.02
CA VAL A 179 -10.64 -0.16 10.54
C VAL A 179 -10.35 -0.33 12.02
N ILE A 180 -9.07 -0.32 12.43
CA ILE A 180 -8.69 -0.45 13.84
C ILE A 180 -9.31 0.66 14.69
N ARG A 181 -9.36 1.90 14.22
CA ARG A 181 -10.04 3.00 14.94
C ARG A 181 -11.52 2.68 15.20
N GLY A 182 -12.22 2.12 14.21
CA GLY A 182 -13.60 1.67 14.36
C GLY A 182 -13.77 0.46 15.29
N LEU A 183 -12.86 -0.51 15.21
CA LEU A 183 -12.82 -1.67 16.11
C LEU A 183 -12.58 -1.25 17.57
N LEU A 184 -11.65 -0.31 17.81
CA LEU A 184 -11.39 0.22 19.15
C LEU A 184 -12.60 0.95 19.73
N ALA A 185 -13.32 1.72 18.92
CA ALA A 185 -14.58 2.34 19.34
C ALA A 185 -15.65 1.31 19.71
N SER A 186 -15.65 0.17 18.99
CA SER A 186 -16.52 -0.98 19.21
C SER A 186 -16.02 -1.93 20.32
N LYS A 187 -14.91 -1.61 20.99
CA LYS A 187 -14.21 -2.46 21.98
C LYS A 187 -13.75 -3.84 21.45
N MET A 188 -13.56 -3.97 20.14
CA MET A 188 -13.09 -5.19 19.48
C MET A 188 -11.56 -5.27 19.45
N TYR A 189 -10.94 -5.34 20.63
CA TYR A 189 -9.49 -5.27 20.82
C TYR A 189 -8.73 -6.49 20.31
N MET A 190 -9.29 -7.70 20.43
CA MET A 190 -8.67 -8.92 19.90
C MET A 190 -8.66 -8.91 18.38
N THR A 191 -9.74 -8.46 17.75
CA THR A 191 -9.81 -8.30 16.30
C THR A 191 -8.81 -7.25 15.80
N ALA A 192 -8.67 -6.11 16.50
CA ALA A 192 -7.65 -5.10 16.16
C ALA A 192 -6.22 -5.65 16.28
N LYS A 193 -5.92 -6.41 17.35
CA LYS A 193 -4.61 -7.06 17.52
C LYS A 193 -4.29 -8.09 16.44
N ALA A 194 -5.30 -8.83 15.95
CA ALA A 194 -5.15 -9.79 14.88
C ALA A 194 -4.68 -9.12 13.57
N ILE A 195 -5.26 -7.97 13.23
CA ILE A 195 -4.85 -7.16 12.06
C ILE A 195 -3.39 -6.73 12.20
N VAL A 196 -3.01 -6.14 13.34
CA VAL A 196 -1.61 -5.73 13.59
C VAL A 196 -0.64 -6.90 13.52
N ALA A 197 -1.02 -8.07 14.04
CA ALA A 197 -0.17 -9.26 13.95
C ALA A 197 0.09 -9.70 12.50
N ASN A 198 -0.89 -9.54 11.61
CA ASN A 198 -0.71 -9.79 10.18
C ASN A 198 0.25 -8.78 9.56
N LEU A 199 0.10 -7.48 9.85
CA LEU A 199 1.02 -6.44 9.33
C LEU A 199 2.46 -6.65 9.81
N ILE A 200 2.66 -7.05 11.07
CA ILE A 200 3.97 -7.42 11.60
C ILE A 200 4.54 -8.64 10.85
N SER A 201 3.72 -9.64 10.53
CA SER A 201 4.19 -10.82 9.78
C SER A 201 4.66 -10.48 8.36
N LEU A 202 4.06 -9.46 7.74
CA LEU A 202 4.51 -8.92 6.45
C LEU A 202 5.89 -8.25 6.60
N ILE A 203 6.11 -7.48 7.66
CA ILE A 203 7.44 -6.90 7.95
C ILE A 203 8.47 -8.00 8.19
N ASP A 204 8.13 -9.06 8.92
CA ASP A 204 9.06 -10.16 9.20
C ASP A 204 9.48 -10.91 7.93
N THR A 205 8.60 -10.97 6.93
CA THR A 205 8.83 -11.68 5.66
C THR A 205 9.47 -10.78 4.59
N TYR A 206 8.99 -9.54 4.45
CA TYR A 206 9.34 -8.63 3.33
C TYR A 206 10.18 -7.42 3.77
N GLY A 207 10.32 -7.18 5.07
CA GLY A 207 11.08 -6.06 5.64
C GLY A 207 10.28 -4.77 5.87
N TYR A 208 9.05 -4.70 5.37
CA TYR A 208 8.13 -3.56 5.49
C TYR A 208 6.68 -4.04 5.31
N VAL A 209 5.70 -3.21 5.67
CA VAL A 209 4.29 -3.52 5.42
C VAL A 209 3.98 -3.27 3.95
N LEU A 210 3.39 -4.24 3.27
CA LEU A 210 3.03 -4.13 1.86
C LEU A 210 1.79 -3.25 1.66
N ASN A 211 1.64 -2.66 0.47
CA ASN A 211 0.41 -1.95 0.07
C ASN A 211 -0.84 -2.80 0.37
N CYS A 212 -0.80 -4.02 -0.16
CA CYS A 212 -1.83 -5.03 0.00
C CYS A 212 -1.21 -6.42 0.20
N ALA A 213 -1.94 -7.36 0.77
CA ALA A 213 -1.46 -8.72 1.01
C ALA A 213 -1.53 -9.62 -0.24
N ARG A 214 -1.13 -9.11 -1.42
CA ARG A 214 -1.05 -9.88 -2.68
C ARG A 214 0.37 -9.87 -3.23
N ALA A 215 0.74 -10.92 -3.98
CA ALA A 215 2.06 -11.10 -4.57
C ALA A 215 2.49 -9.92 -5.47
N TYR A 216 1.54 -9.30 -6.18
CA TYR A 216 1.79 -8.10 -7.02
C TYR A 216 1.97 -6.79 -6.22
N CYS A 217 1.72 -6.79 -4.91
CA CYS A 217 1.95 -5.67 -4.00
C CYS A 217 3.31 -5.75 -3.28
N THR A 218 4.11 -6.82 -3.47
CA THR A 218 5.41 -7.04 -2.78
C THR A 218 6.52 -6.08 -3.19
N ASN A 219 6.25 -5.15 -4.11
CA ASN A 219 7.19 -4.15 -4.61
C ASN A 219 6.98 -2.75 -4.02
N ARG A 220 5.98 -2.55 -3.16
CA ARG A 220 5.62 -1.24 -2.63
C ARG A 220 4.87 -1.33 -1.30
N SER A 221 4.93 -0.26 -0.53
CA SER A 221 4.25 -0.12 0.76
C SER A 221 2.94 0.71 0.62
N GLN A 222 2.51 1.32 1.72
CA GLN A 222 1.45 2.33 1.81
C GLN A 222 1.78 3.29 2.97
N PRO A 223 1.03 4.40 3.18
CA PRO A 223 1.28 5.34 4.28
C PRO A 223 1.50 4.65 5.65
N PRO A 224 2.65 4.88 6.31
CA PRO A 224 3.08 4.04 7.40
C PRO A 224 2.43 4.37 8.74
N LEU A 225 1.34 3.66 9.05
CA LEU A 225 0.48 3.89 10.21
C LEU A 225 0.55 2.78 11.27
N LEU A 226 1.37 1.74 11.10
CA LEU A 226 1.46 0.60 12.03
C LEU A 226 1.78 1.04 13.47
N SER A 227 2.69 2.00 13.63
CA SER A 227 3.08 2.55 14.93
C SER A 227 1.89 3.15 15.68
N ALA A 228 1.07 3.94 14.99
CA ALA A 228 -0.14 4.53 15.54
C ALA A 228 -1.20 3.47 15.88
N MET A 229 -1.36 2.43 15.05
CA MET A 229 -2.24 1.30 15.34
C MET A 229 -1.86 0.59 16.64
N VAL A 230 -0.57 0.27 16.80
CA VAL A 230 -0.03 -0.39 18.00
C VAL A 230 -0.20 0.49 19.23
N TYR A 231 0.14 1.77 19.13
CA TYR A 231 0.02 2.74 20.21
C TYR A 231 -1.43 2.89 20.69
N ASP A 232 -2.38 3.02 19.76
CA ASP A 232 -3.80 3.15 20.08
C ASP A 232 -4.36 1.88 20.73
N ILE A 233 -3.96 0.69 20.26
CA ILE A 233 -4.36 -0.58 20.89
C ILE A 233 -3.75 -0.71 22.30
N TYR A 234 -2.47 -0.39 22.46
CA TYR A 234 -1.80 -0.44 23.76
C TYR A 234 -2.48 0.47 24.77
N ASN A 235 -2.81 1.71 24.40
CA ASN A 235 -3.51 2.64 25.29
C ASN A 235 -4.89 2.16 25.76
N ARG A 236 -5.52 1.23 25.03
CA ARG A 236 -6.79 0.61 25.43
C ARG A 236 -6.64 -0.66 26.24
N THR A 237 -5.52 -1.37 26.10
CA THR A 237 -5.37 -2.76 26.56
C THR A 237 -4.26 -2.98 27.58
N GLY A 238 -3.24 -2.10 27.60
CA GLY A 238 -2.02 -2.30 28.40
C GLY A 238 -1.16 -3.49 27.93
N ASP A 239 -1.38 -3.99 26.71
CA ASP A 239 -0.73 -5.21 26.19
C ASP A 239 0.77 -4.98 25.92
N LEU A 240 1.62 -5.26 26.91
CA LEU A 240 3.06 -5.09 26.81
C LEU A 240 3.72 -6.05 25.81
N ASP A 241 3.15 -7.23 25.58
CA ASP A 241 3.70 -8.20 24.65
C ASP A 241 3.50 -7.75 23.20
N LEU A 242 2.35 -7.13 22.91
CA LEU A 242 2.12 -6.43 21.64
C LEU A 242 3.20 -5.37 21.41
N VAL A 243 3.47 -4.52 22.40
CA VAL A 243 4.47 -3.43 22.29
C VAL A 243 5.87 -4.00 22.03
N LYS A 244 6.29 -5.01 22.78
CA LYS A 244 7.61 -5.64 22.60
C LYS A 244 7.77 -6.21 21.19
N LYS A 245 6.76 -6.93 20.70
CA LYS A 245 6.79 -7.52 19.35
C LYS A 245 6.78 -6.43 18.27
N ALA A 246 5.93 -5.43 18.42
CA ALA A 246 5.80 -4.33 17.46
C ALA A 246 7.06 -3.47 17.38
N LEU A 247 7.73 -3.20 18.50
CA LEU A 247 8.93 -2.35 18.51
C LEU A 247 10.00 -2.89 17.55
N SER A 248 10.27 -4.20 17.57
CA SER A 248 11.24 -4.80 16.64
C SER A 248 10.83 -4.64 15.18
N ALA A 249 9.54 -4.83 14.86
CA ALA A 249 9.02 -4.67 13.51
C ALA A 249 9.07 -3.20 13.04
N LEU A 250 8.73 -2.26 13.91
CA LEU A 250 8.74 -0.83 13.61
C LEU A 250 10.14 -0.28 13.35
N LEU A 251 11.17 -0.84 13.99
CA LEU A 251 12.56 -0.49 13.68
C LEU A 251 12.94 -0.90 12.24
N LYS A 252 12.49 -2.08 11.77
CA LYS A 252 12.70 -2.53 10.39
C LYS A 252 11.95 -1.64 9.40
N GLU A 253 10.69 -1.33 9.70
CA GLU A 253 9.86 -0.48 8.84
C GLU A 253 10.39 0.96 8.77
N HIS A 254 10.84 1.54 9.88
CA HIS A 254 11.52 2.85 9.88
C HIS A 254 12.77 2.83 9.02
N GLN A 255 13.56 1.76 9.10
CA GLN A 255 14.74 1.59 8.26
C GLN A 255 14.37 1.54 6.77
N PHE A 256 13.28 0.87 6.37
CA PHE A 256 12.78 0.86 5.00
C PHE A 256 12.50 2.28 4.48
N TRP A 257 11.77 3.10 5.25
CA TRP A 257 11.39 4.46 4.86
C TRP A 257 12.52 5.49 4.95
N ASN A 258 13.53 5.23 5.77
CA ASN A 258 14.61 6.15 6.07
C ASN A 258 15.98 5.66 5.55
N SER A 259 15.98 4.83 4.50
CA SER A 259 17.19 4.36 3.80
C SER A 259 16.99 4.28 2.29
N GLY A 260 18.09 4.02 1.57
CA GLY A 260 18.07 3.76 0.13
C GLY A 260 17.35 4.84 -0.68
N ILE A 261 16.45 4.40 -1.56
CA ILE A 261 15.76 5.24 -2.54
C ILE A 261 14.66 6.13 -1.93
N HIS A 262 14.15 5.77 -0.75
CA HIS A 262 13.16 6.56 -0.01
C HIS A 262 13.81 7.75 0.67
N LYS A 263 15.06 7.62 1.14
CA LYS A 263 15.79 8.67 1.85
C LYS A 263 16.35 9.71 0.87
N VAL A 264 15.96 10.97 1.06
CA VAL A 264 16.46 12.11 0.27
C VAL A 264 17.08 13.14 1.21
N ASN A 265 18.28 13.61 0.87
CA ASN A 265 18.94 14.70 1.58
C ASN A 265 18.70 16.02 0.83
N ILE A 266 18.20 17.02 1.53
CA ILE A 266 18.00 18.38 1.03
C ILE A 266 18.95 19.31 1.78
N GLN A 267 19.67 20.14 1.05
CA GLN A 267 20.55 21.16 1.60
C GLN A 267 19.87 22.53 1.50
N GLU A 268 19.69 23.21 2.61
CA GLU A 268 19.25 24.60 2.64
C GLU A 268 20.38 25.56 2.24
N ASP A 269 20.00 26.75 1.79
CA ASP A 269 20.90 27.84 1.39
C ASP A 269 21.87 28.26 2.53
N HIS A 270 21.49 28.03 3.79
CA HIS A 270 22.33 28.30 4.98
C HIS A 270 23.21 27.10 5.40
N GLY A 271 23.33 26.07 4.56
CA GLY A 271 24.18 24.90 4.78
C GLY A 271 23.62 23.86 5.76
N ARG A 272 22.36 23.98 6.20
CA ARG A 272 21.70 22.96 7.00
C ARG A 272 21.19 21.83 6.09
N ASN A 273 21.57 20.61 6.44
CA ASN A 273 21.12 19.41 5.73
C ASN A 273 19.93 18.79 6.45
N HIS A 274 18.87 18.52 5.69
CA HIS A 274 17.69 17.80 6.14
C HIS A 274 17.61 16.45 5.45
N THR A 275 17.20 15.44 6.21
CA THR A 275 16.84 14.14 5.65
C THR A 275 15.32 14.02 5.69
N LEU A 276 14.71 13.76 4.54
CA LEU A 276 13.29 13.54 4.35
C LEU A 276 13.06 12.28 3.52
N SER A 277 11.83 11.81 3.47
CA SER A 277 11.44 10.61 2.74
C SER A 277 10.50 10.92 1.58
N ARG A 278 10.53 10.09 0.53
CA ARG A 278 9.57 10.08 -0.59
C ARG A 278 8.92 8.71 -0.77
N TYR A 279 7.78 8.69 -1.43
CA TYR A 279 7.23 7.44 -1.99
C TYR A 279 8.04 7.03 -3.22
N TYR A 280 8.33 5.75 -3.34
CA TYR A 280 9.06 5.17 -4.45
C TYR A 280 8.75 3.67 -4.59
N GLY A 281 7.77 3.35 -5.44
CA GLY A 281 7.45 1.97 -5.80
C GLY A 281 8.63 1.30 -6.50
N MET A 282 9.02 0.11 -6.03
CA MET A 282 10.11 -0.69 -6.60
C MET A 282 9.61 -1.52 -7.79
N TRP A 283 8.87 -0.88 -8.70
CA TRP A 283 8.24 -1.47 -9.88
C TRP A 283 8.26 -0.46 -11.02
N ASN A 284 8.58 -0.90 -12.24
CA ASN A 284 8.64 -0.05 -13.44
C ASN A 284 7.98 -0.71 -14.67
N LYS A 285 7.06 -1.63 -14.43
CA LYS A 285 6.25 -2.29 -15.44
C LYS A 285 4.78 -1.97 -15.19
N LEU A 286 3.90 -2.39 -16.09
CA LEU A 286 2.45 -2.34 -15.88
C LEU A 286 2.10 -2.93 -14.51
N ARG A 287 1.23 -2.27 -13.73
CA ARG A 287 0.78 -2.84 -12.46
C ARG A 287 -0.15 -4.00 -12.78
N PRO A 288 0.07 -5.22 -12.27
CA PRO A 288 -0.73 -6.38 -12.65
C PRO A 288 -2.24 -6.17 -12.45
N GLU A 289 -2.64 -5.55 -11.34
CA GLU A 289 -4.03 -5.24 -11.00
C GLU A 289 -4.68 -4.14 -11.85
N SER A 290 -3.92 -3.51 -12.75
CA SER A 290 -4.37 -2.43 -13.63
C SER A 290 -3.66 -2.45 -14.99
N SER A 291 -3.17 -3.62 -15.42
CA SER A 291 -2.18 -3.71 -16.51
C SER A 291 -2.73 -3.19 -17.83
N THR A 292 -3.97 -3.53 -18.18
CA THR A 292 -4.64 -3.02 -19.38
C THR A 292 -4.89 -1.50 -19.35
N ILE A 293 -5.21 -0.95 -18.17
CA ILE A 293 -5.45 0.49 -17.95
C ILE A 293 -4.14 1.27 -18.07
N ASP A 294 -3.10 0.82 -17.38
CA ASP A 294 -1.77 1.42 -17.40
C ASP A 294 -1.20 1.45 -18.84
N LYS A 295 -1.43 0.37 -19.61
CA LYS A 295 -1.02 0.25 -21.02
C LYS A 295 -1.74 1.24 -21.92
N ALA A 296 -3.04 1.46 -21.70
CA ALA A 296 -3.83 2.44 -22.43
C ALA A 296 -3.35 3.88 -22.16
N HIS A 297 -3.04 4.22 -20.90
CA HIS A 297 -2.48 5.54 -20.58
C HIS A 297 -1.09 5.75 -21.19
N ALA A 298 -0.24 4.73 -21.14
CA ALA A 298 1.11 4.78 -21.69
C ALA A 298 1.16 4.78 -23.23
N SER A 299 0.04 4.57 -23.94
CA SER A 299 0.01 4.58 -25.40
C SER A 299 0.39 5.94 -26.02
N LYS A 300 0.25 7.02 -25.23
CA LYS A 300 0.63 8.39 -25.62
C LYS A 300 2.16 8.62 -25.58
N LEU A 301 2.90 7.75 -24.88
CA LEU A 301 4.34 7.85 -24.73
C LEU A 301 5.04 7.13 -25.88
N LEU A 302 6.12 7.72 -26.40
CA LEU A 302 6.73 7.30 -27.66
C LEU A 302 7.80 6.23 -27.45
N ASN A 303 8.60 6.34 -26.40
CA ASN A 303 9.72 5.43 -26.18
C ASN A 303 9.55 4.56 -24.93
N ALA A 304 10.29 3.44 -24.90
CA ALA A 304 10.19 2.46 -23.82
C ALA A 304 10.64 3.02 -22.47
N TYR A 305 11.60 3.95 -22.47
CA TYR A 305 12.12 4.55 -21.24
C TYR A 305 11.08 5.45 -20.56
N GLU A 306 10.39 6.31 -21.32
CA GLU A 306 9.28 7.11 -20.82
C GLU A 306 8.18 6.24 -20.22
N LYS A 307 7.87 5.11 -20.87
CA LYS A 307 6.89 4.15 -20.37
C LYS A 307 7.35 3.50 -19.05
N GLU A 308 8.59 3.03 -18.98
CA GLU A 308 9.16 2.48 -17.73
C GLU A 308 9.12 3.48 -16.59
N GLN A 309 9.50 4.74 -16.84
CA GLN A 309 9.42 5.80 -15.84
C GLN A 309 7.96 6.03 -15.44
N PHE A 310 7.06 6.21 -16.39
CA PHE A 310 5.64 6.42 -16.12
C PHE A 310 5.04 5.29 -15.29
N TYR A 311 5.34 4.03 -15.61
CA TYR A 311 4.91 2.88 -14.82
C TYR A 311 5.42 2.91 -13.38
N ARG A 312 6.64 3.40 -13.17
CA ARG A 312 7.18 3.62 -11.83
C ARG A 312 6.42 4.71 -11.07
N GLU A 313 6.04 5.78 -11.76
CA GLU A 313 5.20 6.83 -11.16
C GLU A 313 3.80 6.30 -10.80
N LEU A 314 3.22 5.42 -11.63
CA LEU A 314 1.97 4.73 -11.31
C LEU A 314 2.10 3.83 -10.06
N ALA A 315 3.16 3.03 -9.97
CA ALA A 315 3.40 2.19 -8.81
C ALA A 315 3.66 3.01 -7.52
N SER A 316 4.38 4.12 -7.66
CA SER A 316 4.72 5.01 -6.54
C SER A 316 3.50 5.82 -6.07
N THR A 317 2.60 6.21 -6.98
CA THR A 317 1.33 6.85 -6.59
C THR A 317 0.43 5.87 -5.84
N ALA A 318 0.40 4.59 -6.24
CA ALA A 318 -0.28 3.56 -5.46
C ALA A 318 0.33 3.36 -4.07
N GLU A 319 1.66 3.48 -3.92
CA GLU A 319 2.33 3.49 -2.61
C GLU A 319 1.90 4.68 -1.73
N SER A 320 1.51 5.81 -2.32
CA SER A 320 1.02 6.95 -1.55
C SER A 320 -0.40 6.77 -1.00
N GLY A 321 -1.17 5.83 -1.54
CA GLY A 321 -2.62 5.71 -1.29
C GLY A 321 -3.48 6.75 -2.02
N TRP A 322 -2.87 7.63 -2.83
CA TRP A 322 -3.54 8.67 -3.62
C TRP A 322 -3.37 8.42 -5.12
N ASP A 323 -3.65 7.20 -5.57
CA ASP A 323 -3.70 6.80 -6.98
C ASP A 323 -5.11 7.04 -7.56
N PHE A 324 -5.38 8.12 -8.28
CA PHE A 324 -4.45 9.19 -8.70
C PHE A 324 -4.92 10.58 -8.29
N SER A 325 -3.99 11.54 -8.31
CA SER A 325 -4.24 12.92 -7.92
C SER A 325 -3.41 13.89 -8.76
N THR A 326 -3.98 15.06 -9.05
CA THR A 326 -3.27 16.19 -9.66
C THR A 326 -2.09 16.66 -8.81
N ARG A 327 -2.10 16.36 -7.50
CA ARG A 327 -0.97 16.56 -6.56
C ARG A 327 0.35 15.99 -7.09
N TRP A 328 0.28 14.92 -7.88
CA TRP A 328 1.44 14.18 -8.37
C TRP A 328 1.85 14.53 -9.81
N MET A 329 1.17 15.48 -10.46
CA MET A 329 1.29 15.74 -11.89
C MET A 329 2.01 17.06 -12.15
N ARG A 330 3.01 17.08 -13.05
CA ARG A 330 3.65 18.33 -13.48
C ARG A 330 2.71 19.21 -14.30
N ASN A 331 1.84 18.60 -15.09
CA ASN A 331 0.73 19.25 -15.80
C ASN A 331 -0.57 18.56 -15.39
N THR A 332 -1.45 19.27 -14.69
CA THR A 332 -2.71 18.74 -14.15
C THR A 332 -3.70 18.24 -15.20
N SER A 333 -3.50 18.60 -16.48
CA SER A 333 -4.34 18.14 -17.60
C SER A 333 -3.75 16.94 -18.36
N ASP A 334 -2.51 16.55 -18.05
CA ASP A 334 -1.83 15.44 -18.73
C ASP A 334 -1.37 14.37 -17.75
N PHE A 335 -2.14 13.29 -17.68
CA PHE A 335 -1.89 12.15 -16.81
C PHE A 335 -0.51 11.51 -16.99
N THR A 336 0.10 11.63 -18.18
CA THR A 336 1.44 11.06 -18.42
C THR A 336 2.55 11.81 -17.69
N THR A 337 2.25 12.98 -17.11
CA THR A 337 3.19 13.83 -16.38
C THR A 337 3.24 13.56 -14.87
N LEU A 338 2.74 12.41 -14.42
CA LEU A 338 2.96 11.93 -13.05
C LEU A 338 4.46 11.94 -12.73
N ALA A 339 4.82 12.38 -11.53
CA ALA A 339 6.20 12.60 -11.11
C ALA A 339 6.37 12.51 -9.59
N ILE A 340 5.61 11.65 -8.91
CA ILE A 340 5.64 11.48 -7.46
C ILE A 340 7.03 11.12 -6.93
N THR A 341 7.85 10.38 -7.69
CA THR A 341 9.22 10.07 -7.27
C THR A 341 10.11 11.30 -7.18
N SER A 342 9.71 12.43 -7.80
CA SER A 342 10.37 13.73 -7.74
C SER A 342 9.78 14.65 -6.67
N ILE A 343 8.93 14.14 -5.77
CA ILE A 343 8.25 14.91 -4.74
C ILE A 343 8.63 14.35 -3.37
N LEU A 344 8.91 15.23 -2.41
CA LEU A 344 8.95 14.93 -0.99
C LEU A 344 7.57 15.25 -0.41
N PRO A 345 6.75 14.23 -0.10
CA PRO A 345 5.38 14.45 0.35
C PRO A 345 5.35 14.84 1.83
N VAL A 346 4.58 15.88 2.18
CA VAL A 346 4.46 16.32 3.57
C VAL A 346 3.82 15.24 4.46
N ASP A 347 2.79 14.57 3.94
CA ASP A 347 2.06 13.51 4.63
C ASP A 347 2.96 12.34 5.03
N LEU A 348 3.77 11.80 4.09
CA LEU A 348 4.70 10.72 4.39
C LEU A 348 5.65 11.10 5.54
N ASN A 349 6.20 12.30 5.50
CA ASN A 349 7.15 12.75 6.51
C ASN A 349 6.49 13.00 7.87
N ILE A 350 5.21 13.39 7.89
CA ILE A 350 4.42 13.47 9.12
C ILE A 350 4.13 12.06 9.67
N PHE A 351 3.80 11.09 8.83
CA PHE A 351 3.61 9.69 9.27
C PHE A 351 4.89 9.12 9.88
N ILE A 352 6.04 9.36 9.26
CA ILE A 352 7.33 8.90 9.80
C ILE A 352 7.69 9.66 11.08
N LEU A 353 7.38 10.96 11.19
CA LEU A 353 7.55 11.70 12.45
C LEU A 353 6.72 11.06 13.58
N LYS A 354 5.46 10.72 13.29
CA LYS A 354 4.60 10.02 14.26
C LYS A 354 5.18 8.65 14.62
N MET A 355 5.66 7.89 13.65
CA MET A 355 6.35 6.62 13.88
C MET A 355 7.57 6.79 14.79
N GLU A 356 8.41 7.80 14.57
CA GLU A 356 9.59 8.04 15.39
C GLU A 356 9.23 8.36 16.84
N LEU A 357 8.19 9.18 17.06
CA LEU A 357 7.68 9.48 18.40
C LEU A 357 7.08 8.24 19.08
N ASP A 358 6.36 7.41 18.33
CA ASP A 358 5.73 6.20 18.85
C ASP A 358 6.75 5.12 19.19
N ILE A 359 7.77 4.94 18.35
CA ILE A 359 8.92 4.06 18.65
C ILE A 359 9.60 4.53 19.93
N ALA A 360 9.84 5.84 20.08
CA ALA A 360 10.45 6.35 21.30
C ALA A 360 9.61 6.07 22.55
N SER A 361 8.29 6.30 22.46
CA SER A 361 7.37 6.01 23.57
C SER A 361 7.32 4.52 23.91
N MET A 362 7.25 3.65 22.90
CA MET A 362 7.22 2.19 23.09
C MET A 362 8.54 1.66 23.66
N ALA A 363 9.67 2.18 23.18
CA ALA A 363 10.99 1.86 23.72
C ALA A 363 11.08 2.22 25.21
N GLN A 364 10.57 3.39 25.61
CA GLN A 364 10.50 3.78 27.02
C GLN A 364 9.61 2.85 27.86
N ILE A 365 8.45 2.44 27.33
CA ILE A 365 7.53 1.50 27.99
C ILE A 365 8.22 0.16 28.30
N VAL A 366 9.08 -0.33 27.40
CA VAL A 366 9.79 -1.60 27.59
C VAL A 366 11.16 -1.45 28.26
N GLY A 367 11.56 -0.23 28.65
CA GLY A 367 12.82 0.06 29.33
C GLY A 367 14.05 0.19 28.42
N ASP A 368 13.88 0.29 27.11
CA ASP A 368 14.97 0.53 26.15
C ASP A 368 15.24 2.04 25.98
N ASN A 369 15.91 2.63 26.96
CA ASN A 369 16.23 4.06 26.99
C ASN A 369 17.11 4.51 25.81
N ARG A 370 18.00 3.64 25.33
CA ARG A 370 18.91 3.98 24.23
C ARG A 370 18.13 4.18 22.93
N THR A 371 17.22 3.27 22.61
CA THR A 371 16.35 3.41 21.44
C THR A 371 15.42 4.62 21.61
N ALA A 372 14.84 4.81 22.80
CA ALA A 372 13.98 5.96 23.07
C ALA A 372 14.68 7.31 22.79
N GLU A 373 15.87 7.52 23.35
CA GLU A 373 16.64 8.75 23.15
C GLU A 373 17.04 8.95 21.68
N SER A 374 17.44 7.89 20.99
CA SER A 374 17.82 7.94 19.58
C SER A 374 16.65 8.39 18.71
N PHE A 375 15.46 7.83 18.94
CA PHE A 375 14.27 8.14 18.14
C PHE A 375 13.66 9.51 18.49
N LEU A 376 13.78 9.99 19.73
CA LEU A 376 13.43 11.38 20.07
C LEU A 376 14.31 12.39 19.30
N LYS A 377 15.62 12.11 19.17
CA LYS A 377 16.52 12.94 18.36
C LYS A 377 16.14 12.91 16.88
N ALA A 378 15.81 11.73 16.34
CA ALA A 378 15.34 11.59 14.97
C ALA A 378 14.03 12.38 14.72
N ALA A 379 13.03 12.21 15.59
CA ALA A 379 11.76 12.94 15.53
C ALA A 379 11.97 14.46 15.58
N GLN A 380 12.86 14.94 16.46
CA GLN A 380 13.15 16.37 16.55
C GLN A 380 13.81 16.89 15.27
N ALA A 381 14.76 16.16 14.69
CA ALA A 381 15.39 16.51 13.42
C ALA A 381 14.37 16.54 12.26
N ARG A 382 13.46 15.54 12.20
CA ARG A 382 12.41 15.49 11.18
C ARG A 382 11.39 16.60 11.34
N LYS A 383 10.98 16.92 12.57
CA LYS A 383 10.10 18.07 12.86
C LYS A 383 10.72 19.38 12.39
N GLN A 384 12.01 19.58 12.64
CA GLN A 384 12.75 20.73 12.13
C GLN A 384 12.74 20.76 10.60
N ALA A 385 13.04 19.62 9.95
CA ALA A 385 13.01 19.51 8.49
C ALA A 385 11.62 19.83 7.90
N ILE A 386 10.54 19.28 8.48
CA ILE A 386 9.16 19.55 8.05
C ILE A 386 8.82 21.04 8.10
N ASN A 387 9.14 21.69 9.22
CA ASN A 387 8.87 23.12 9.38
C ASN A 387 9.72 23.99 8.45
N SER A 388 10.92 23.55 8.09
CA SER A 388 11.81 24.30 7.20
C SER A 388 11.47 24.12 5.73
N VAL A 389 11.15 22.88 5.32
CA VAL A 389 11.03 22.49 3.91
C VAL A 389 9.60 22.57 3.39
N PHE A 390 8.60 22.20 4.20
CA PHE A 390 7.21 22.10 3.73
C PHE A 390 6.36 23.31 4.07
N TRP A 391 6.70 24.08 5.12
CA TRP A 391 5.88 25.23 5.51
C TRP A 391 5.99 26.36 4.49
N ASN A 392 4.85 26.81 3.97
CA ASN A 392 4.77 27.96 3.08
C ASN A 392 4.09 29.13 3.82
N GLU A 393 4.88 30.14 4.22
CA GLU A 393 4.39 31.30 4.96
C GLU A 393 3.36 32.13 4.18
N GLU A 394 3.51 32.26 2.86
CA GLU A 394 2.60 33.06 2.03
C GLU A 394 1.21 32.42 1.96
N LYS A 395 1.15 31.08 1.87
CA LYS A 395 -0.10 30.32 1.81
C LYS A 395 -0.62 29.90 3.18
N GLY A 396 0.18 30.02 4.24
CA GLY A 396 -0.19 29.60 5.59
C GLY A 396 -0.48 28.10 5.71
N GLN A 397 0.18 27.27 4.91
CA GLN A 397 -0.03 25.82 4.89
C GLN A 397 1.25 25.05 4.57
N TRP A 398 1.30 23.78 4.95
CA TRP A 398 2.37 22.89 4.50
C TRP A 398 2.07 22.37 3.08
N LEU A 399 3.07 22.43 2.22
CA LEU A 399 3.03 21.97 0.84
C LEU A 399 4.09 20.90 0.63
N ASP A 400 3.85 20.02 -0.34
CA ASP A 400 4.89 19.10 -0.78
C ASP A 400 6.06 19.85 -1.41
N TYR A 401 7.25 19.27 -1.28
CA TYR A 401 8.46 19.85 -1.85
C TYR A 401 8.85 19.11 -3.14
N TRP A 402 8.94 19.84 -4.24
CA TRP A 402 9.37 19.29 -5.53
C TRP A 402 10.89 19.31 -5.61
N ILE A 403 11.49 18.14 -5.79
CA ILE A 403 12.94 17.99 -5.99
C ILE A 403 13.26 18.60 -7.36
N SER A 404 13.98 19.71 -7.37
CA SER A 404 14.56 20.28 -8.58
C SER A 404 15.62 19.30 -9.08
N ASN A 405 15.44 18.71 -10.26
CA ASN A 405 16.59 18.22 -11.00
C ASN A 405 17.39 19.46 -11.40
N GLY A 406 18.71 19.45 -11.22
CA GLY A 406 19.63 20.56 -11.54
C GLY A 406 19.71 20.96 -13.02
N THR A 407 18.57 21.09 -13.71
CA THR A 407 18.43 21.82 -14.95
C THR A 407 17.55 23.03 -14.68
N SER A 408 18.23 24.12 -14.34
CA SER A 408 17.74 25.46 -14.57
C SER A 408 17.13 25.53 -15.98
N SER A 409 15.84 25.77 -16.06
CA SER A 409 15.21 26.35 -17.23
C SER A 409 14.16 27.31 -16.67
N GLN A 410 14.31 28.56 -17.09
CA GLN A 410 13.58 29.74 -16.61
C GLN A 410 12.06 29.60 -16.72
#